data_AF-A0ABD3W3R5-F1
#
_entry.id   AF-A0ABD3W3R5-F1
#
_cell.length_a   1.000
_cell.length_b   1.000
_cell.length_c   1.000
_cell.angle_alpha   90.00
_cell.angle_beta   90.00
_cell.angle_gamma   90.00
#
_symmetry.space_group_name_H-M   'P 1'
#
loop_
_entity.id
_entity.type
_entity.pdbx_description
1 polymer ?
#
loop_
_entity_poly.entity_id
_entity_poly.type
_entity_poly.pdbx_seq_one_letter_code
_entity_poly.pdbx_strand_id
1 'polypeptide(L)'
;MECEKTFHVDGLEQCVLNMGRIIMCHEVLRRFMYYFLTGKTTIFTEYTVLCKMHTDAGHDIPGKLSYSDFKSAWYSFLDLLEIDYTSSFVCSHCGPDPDTVVMDATSLSFRKELVSWQNILSLRNTFLHKPYDAGNEHRVKERTLFSWTLRCLLLDFTSRGISLEQKGKLLHTVQEENESSELLSLLTAIVEDWVTEGDRIVAKVYQWRELIKALASSNPFCNDTTLARIQKEVPIFFNLLSSLKEKFLFDTLKDSLPYFKQNVFDPFIKKACPSELPNKEDIDDLAFFPQLPQIRKRGTSVADKKGLTLKDICIKFSKGHPHLLPGVFTLFCLHGISYGFQVMKVHESPDVPFTLPRTRFRKAPNLVVYDNACSLHVYSLNKDPVFFKDTSFRVDSLHFRNHTACGLSYELKAYPQFCKLNSQVVEQSNSRLQRLKGSLSYITQNNFMKLCKFYLWGQNQDVKFLSKNK
;
A
#
# COMPACT_ATOMS: atom_id res chain seq x y z
N MET A 1 20.01 56.51 -22.72
CA MET A 1 20.03 55.15 -23.29
C MET A 1 18.59 54.70 -23.40
N GLU A 2 18.07 54.71 -24.62
CA GLU A 2 16.75 54.18 -24.93
C GLU A 2 16.79 52.66 -24.69
N CYS A 3 15.89 52.18 -23.85
CA CYS A 3 15.70 50.76 -23.61
C CYS A 3 15.04 50.17 -24.87
N GLU A 4 15.80 49.43 -25.66
CA GLU A 4 15.28 48.67 -26.79
C GLU A 4 14.17 47.74 -26.27
N LYS A 5 12.94 47.96 -26.74
CA LYS A 5 11.75 47.19 -26.39
C LYS A 5 11.73 45.82 -27.09
N THR A 6 12.80 45.04 -26.94
CA THR A 6 12.82 43.63 -27.31
C THR A 6 12.42 42.81 -26.09
N PHE A 7 11.19 42.29 -26.11
CA PHE A 7 10.69 41.37 -25.10
C PHE A 7 11.38 40.00 -25.28
N HIS A 8 12.45 39.77 -24.53
CA HIS A 8 13.01 38.43 -24.34
C HIS A 8 12.16 37.70 -23.29
N VAL A 9 11.52 36.60 -23.70
CA VAL A 9 10.60 35.82 -22.86
C VAL A 9 11.35 34.98 -21.82
N ASP A 10 12.66 34.79 -21.99
CA ASP A 10 13.52 34.04 -21.07
C ASP A 10 14.66 34.89 -20.52
N GLY A 11 14.37 35.69 -19.49
CA GLY A 11 15.38 36.34 -18.64
C GLY A 11 16.25 35.37 -17.82
N LEU A 12 16.47 34.15 -18.30
CA LEU A 12 17.26 33.08 -17.68
C LEU A 12 18.71 33.51 -17.44
N GLU A 13 19.33 34.19 -18.41
CA GLU A 13 20.69 34.74 -18.29
C GLU A 13 20.77 35.85 -17.22
N GLN A 14 19.65 36.54 -16.99
CA GLN A 14 19.55 37.65 -16.03
C GLN A 14 18.94 37.21 -14.67
N CYS A 15 18.64 35.92 -14.50
CA CYS A 15 17.97 35.37 -13.32
C CYS A 15 16.66 36.10 -12.94
N VAL A 16 15.88 36.52 -13.94
CA VAL A 16 14.59 37.21 -13.73
C VAL A 16 13.46 36.55 -14.53
N LEU A 17 12.29 36.45 -13.90
CA LEU A 17 11.05 35.99 -14.49
C LEU A 17 10.20 37.20 -14.90
N ASN A 18 10.03 37.39 -16.20
CA ASN A 18 9.17 38.44 -16.76
C ASN A 18 7.75 37.89 -16.97
N MET A 19 6.79 38.40 -16.20
CA MET A 19 5.37 38.03 -16.30
C MET A 19 4.55 39.07 -17.10
N GLY A 20 5.22 39.95 -17.85
CA GLY A 20 4.62 41.05 -18.61
C GLY A 20 4.22 42.26 -17.76
N ARG A 21 3.48 42.03 -16.66
CA ARG A 21 3.07 43.08 -15.71
C ARG A 21 4.06 43.29 -14.56
N ILE A 22 4.72 42.22 -14.15
CA ILE A 22 5.72 42.22 -13.06
C ILE A 22 6.99 41.52 -13.53
N ILE A 23 8.12 41.93 -12.95
CA ILE A 23 9.40 41.27 -13.09
C ILE A 23 9.79 40.75 -11.70
N MET A 24 10.11 39.46 -11.60
CA MET A 24 10.45 38.81 -10.34
C MET A 24 11.82 38.15 -10.41
N CYS A 25 12.69 38.43 -9.43
CA CYS A 25 13.98 37.77 -9.35
C CYS A 25 13.83 36.27 -9.04
N HIS A 26 14.56 35.42 -9.76
CA HIS A 26 14.58 33.98 -9.53
C HIS A 26 15.03 33.63 -8.11
N GLU A 27 15.88 34.43 -7.47
CA GLU A 27 16.34 34.17 -6.09
C GLU A 27 15.21 34.24 -5.07
N VAL A 28 14.20 35.09 -5.28
CA VAL A 28 13.00 35.13 -4.42
C VAL A 28 12.22 33.82 -4.53
N LEU A 29 12.03 33.33 -5.76
CA LEU A 29 11.29 32.11 -6.06
C LEU A 29 12.06 30.85 -5.66
N ARG A 30 13.38 30.85 -5.84
CA ARG A 30 14.30 29.79 -5.43
C ARG A 30 14.42 29.70 -3.91
N ARG A 31 14.45 30.82 -3.19
CA ARG A 31 14.37 30.81 -1.73
C ARG A 31 13.07 30.14 -1.26
N PHE A 32 11.95 30.54 -1.85
CA PHE A 32 10.66 29.92 -1.55
C PHE A 32 10.64 28.43 -1.89
N MET A 33 11.24 28.02 -3.00
CA MET A 33 11.37 26.61 -3.40
C MET A 33 11.99 25.76 -2.29
N TYR A 34 13.08 26.21 -1.66
CA TYR A 34 13.69 25.47 -0.55
C TYR A 34 12.82 25.46 0.72
N TYR A 35 12.10 26.56 1.02
CA TYR A 35 11.11 26.56 2.11
C TYR A 35 9.94 25.60 1.84
N PHE A 36 9.52 25.48 0.59
CA PHE A 36 8.49 24.54 0.16
C PHE A 36 8.97 23.09 0.28
N LEU A 37 10.17 22.76 -0.24
CA LEU A 37 10.74 21.40 -0.18
C LEU A 37 11.04 20.92 1.23
N THR A 38 11.38 21.84 2.15
CA THR A 38 11.53 21.51 3.58
C THR A 38 10.18 21.33 4.30
N GLY A 39 9.07 21.68 3.63
CA GLY A 39 7.70 21.53 4.11
C GLY A 39 7.34 22.52 5.22
N LYS A 40 7.93 23.72 5.22
CA LYS A 40 7.79 24.67 6.34
C LYS A 40 6.88 25.87 6.06
N THR A 41 6.63 26.19 4.79
CA THR A 41 6.03 27.49 4.42
C THR A 41 5.00 27.32 3.30
N THR A 42 3.83 27.92 3.46
CA THR A 42 2.81 28.00 2.39
C THR A 42 3.12 29.16 1.44
N ILE A 43 2.59 29.14 0.21
CA ILE A 43 2.77 30.25 -0.76
C ILE A 43 2.30 31.58 -0.16
N PHE A 44 1.16 31.55 0.56
CA PHE A 44 0.60 32.74 1.21
C PHE A 44 1.48 33.27 2.34
N THR A 45 2.06 32.35 3.13
CA THR A 45 3.00 32.71 4.19
C THR A 45 4.23 33.41 3.61
N GLU A 46 4.83 32.86 2.55
CA GLU A 46 6.00 33.48 1.90
C GLU A 46 5.65 34.85 1.31
N TYR A 47 4.52 34.97 0.61
CA TYR A 47 4.04 36.26 0.10
C TYR A 47 3.91 37.30 1.22
N THR A 48 3.34 36.90 2.36
CA THR A 48 3.17 37.80 3.51
C THR A 48 4.51 38.22 4.11
N VAL A 49 5.46 37.30 4.23
CA VAL A 49 6.82 37.59 4.72
C VAL A 49 7.55 38.53 3.76
N LEU A 50 7.49 38.26 2.46
CA LEU A 50 8.09 39.10 1.42
C LEU A 50 7.54 40.54 1.49
N CYS A 51 6.23 40.70 1.56
CA CYS A 51 5.59 42.01 1.72
C CYS A 51 6.09 42.73 2.97
N LYS A 52 6.12 42.07 4.12
CA LYS A 52 6.60 42.67 5.38
C LYS A 52 8.06 43.11 5.32
N MET A 53 8.95 42.26 4.78
CA MET A 53 10.37 42.58 4.66
C MET A 53 10.61 43.81 3.80
N HIS A 54 9.90 43.95 2.68
CA HIS A 54 10.06 45.10 1.81
C HIS A 54 9.40 46.37 2.36
N THR A 55 8.26 46.25 3.03
CA THR A 55 7.63 47.39 3.72
C THR A 55 8.52 47.93 4.83
N ASP A 56 9.19 47.05 5.59
CA ASP A 56 10.19 47.43 6.59
C ASP A 56 11.38 48.20 5.96
N ALA A 57 11.81 47.78 4.77
CA ALA A 57 12.81 48.48 3.97
C ALA A 57 12.30 49.77 3.27
N GLY A 58 11.07 50.21 3.54
CA GLY A 58 10.48 51.43 2.96
C GLY A 58 9.88 51.28 1.56
N HIS A 59 9.66 50.06 1.08
CA HIS A 59 9.06 49.78 -0.23
C HIS A 59 7.59 49.33 -0.13
N ASP A 60 6.71 49.95 -0.91
CA ASP A 60 5.31 49.50 -1.07
C ASP A 60 5.22 48.35 -2.09
N ILE A 61 5.48 47.14 -1.62
CA ILE A 61 5.23 45.91 -2.38
C ILE A 61 3.75 45.50 -2.38
N PRO A 62 2.98 45.57 -1.27
CA PRO A 62 1.57 45.21 -1.28
C PRO A 62 0.73 45.97 -2.32
N GLY A 63 1.06 47.25 -2.59
CA GLY A 63 0.42 48.03 -3.64
C GLY A 63 0.85 47.66 -5.07
N LYS A 64 1.98 46.96 -5.25
CA LYS A 64 2.59 46.65 -6.56
C LYS A 64 2.54 45.18 -6.96
N LEU A 65 2.47 44.27 -6.01
CA LEU A 65 2.49 42.83 -6.20
C LEU A 65 1.34 42.21 -5.42
N SER A 66 0.34 41.67 -6.11
CA SER A 66 -0.74 40.94 -5.45
C SER A 66 -0.34 39.49 -5.12
N TYR A 67 -1.07 38.87 -4.21
CA TYR A 67 -0.90 37.43 -3.94
C TYR A 67 -1.14 36.57 -5.20
N SER A 68 -2.09 36.98 -6.06
CA SER A 68 -2.37 36.27 -7.30
C SER A 68 -1.19 36.33 -8.27
N ASP A 69 -0.53 37.49 -8.35
CA ASP A 69 0.66 37.67 -9.19
C ASP A 69 1.81 36.81 -8.67
N PHE A 70 2.08 36.83 -7.36
CA PHE A 70 3.13 35.99 -6.75
C PHE A 70 2.86 34.49 -6.94
N LYS A 71 1.61 34.06 -6.74
CA LYS A 71 1.18 32.68 -6.96
C LYS A 71 1.36 32.26 -8.43
N SER A 72 1.05 33.14 -9.39
CA SER A 72 1.22 32.87 -10.82
C SER A 72 2.68 32.77 -11.19
N ALA A 73 3.51 33.71 -10.69
CA ALA A 73 4.96 33.68 -10.86
C ALA A 73 5.57 32.39 -10.30
N TRP A 74 5.10 31.90 -9.14
CA TRP A 74 5.54 30.63 -8.58
C TRP A 74 5.26 29.43 -9.49
N TYR A 75 4.05 29.31 -10.03
CA TYR A 75 3.75 28.18 -10.92
C TYR A 75 4.48 28.27 -12.25
N SER A 76 4.64 29.48 -12.81
CA SER A 76 5.46 29.71 -14.00
C SER A 76 6.93 29.36 -13.76
N PHE A 77 7.48 29.74 -12.61
CA PHE A 77 8.82 29.35 -12.20
C PHE A 77 8.99 27.83 -12.13
N LEU A 78 8.03 27.11 -11.53
CA LEU A 78 8.07 25.64 -11.50
C LEU A 78 8.02 25.02 -12.92
N ASP A 79 7.33 25.65 -13.86
CA ASP A 79 7.26 25.18 -15.26
C ASP A 79 8.56 25.41 -16.03
N LEU A 80 9.39 26.36 -15.59
CA LEU A 80 10.72 26.61 -16.15
C LEU A 80 11.80 25.70 -15.54
N LEU A 81 11.50 24.98 -14.45
CA LEU A 81 12.48 24.05 -13.87
C LEU A 81 12.60 22.80 -14.77
N GLU A 82 13.81 22.58 -15.29
CA GLU A 82 14.15 21.37 -16.03
C GLU A 82 14.33 20.18 -15.08
N ILE A 83 13.20 19.62 -14.63
CA ILE A 83 13.18 18.49 -13.69
C ILE A 83 13.06 17.17 -14.44
N ASP A 84 14.09 16.35 -14.35
CA ASP A 84 14.04 14.96 -14.80
C ASP A 84 13.27 14.09 -13.78
N TYR A 85 11.95 14.08 -13.90
CA TYR A 85 11.07 13.20 -13.12
C TYR A 85 11.30 11.72 -13.42
N THR A 86 11.83 11.37 -14.59
CA THR A 86 11.98 10.00 -15.04
C THR A 86 13.11 9.32 -14.29
N SER A 87 14.34 9.85 -14.32
CA SER A 87 15.46 9.26 -13.57
C SER A 87 15.34 9.48 -12.06
N SER A 88 14.69 10.56 -11.63
CA SER A 88 14.57 10.92 -10.20
C SER A 88 13.73 9.93 -9.39
N PHE A 89 12.77 9.24 -10.03
CA PHE A 89 11.87 8.27 -9.40
C PHE A 89 12.30 6.82 -9.64
N VAL A 90 13.57 6.61 -10.01
CA VAL A 90 14.22 5.28 -10.04
C VAL A 90 15.23 5.20 -8.91
N CYS A 91 15.21 4.07 -8.22
CA CYS A 91 16.25 3.73 -7.25
C CYS A 91 17.47 3.14 -7.96
N SER A 92 18.68 3.62 -7.64
CA SER A 92 19.93 3.07 -8.18
C SER A 92 20.16 1.60 -7.82
N HIS A 93 19.55 1.13 -6.72
CA HIS A 93 19.68 -0.25 -6.24
C HIS A 93 18.58 -1.18 -6.78
N CYS A 94 17.34 -0.71 -6.84
CA CYS A 94 16.21 -1.54 -7.27
C CYS A 94 15.91 -1.46 -8.78
N GLY A 95 16.40 -0.44 -9.48
CA GLY A 95 16.01 -0.18 -10.86
C GLY A 95 14.53 0.27 -10.99
N PRO A 96 13.93 0.16 -12.19
CA PRO A 96 12.58 0.66 -12.45
C PRO A 96 11.45 -0.25 -11.92
N ASP A 97 11.74 -1.52 -11.64
CA ASP A 97 10.76 -2.54 -11.24
C ASP A 97 11.18 -3.17 -9.89
N PRO A 98 10.85 -2.54 -8.75
CA PRO A 98 11.33 -2.97 -7.44
C PRO A 98 10.65 -4.27 -6.97
N ASP A 99 11.46 -5.28 -6.63
CA ASP A 99 10.98 -6.55 -6.07
C ASP A 99 10.34 -6.43 -4.68
N THR A 100 10.61 -5.34 -3.96
CA THR A 100 9.99 -5.03 -2.67
C THR A 100 9.43 -3.64 -2.68
N VAL A 101 8.15 -3.54 -2.34
CA VAL A 101 7.43 -2.28 -2.24
C VAL A 101 6.86 -2.10 -0.85
N VAL A 102 7.01 -0.89 -0.33
CA VAL A 102 6.34 -0.44 0.89
C VAL A 102 5.34 0.62 0.44
N MET A 103 4.11 0.49 0.89
CA MET A 103 3.01 1.33 0.44
C MET A 103 2.08 1.67 1.60
N ASP A 104 1.53 2.88 1.56
CA ASP A 104 0.58 3.37 2.55
C ASP A 104 -0.14 4.61 2.00
N ALA A 105 -1.33 4.86 2.55
CA ALA A 105 -2.09 6.07 2.33
C ALA A 105 -1.71 7.16 3.31
N THR A 106 -1.79 8.41 2.85
CA THR A 106 -1.71 9.57 3.73
C THR A 106 -2.85 10.54 3.45
N SER A 107 -3.41 11.14 4.49
CA SER A 107 -4.54 12.09 4.41
C SER A 107 -4.11 13.46 3.86
N LEU A 108 -3.56 13.46 2.65
CA LEU A 108 -3.17 14.63 1.88
C LEU A 108 -4.08 14.68 0.65
N SER A 109 -4.86 15.73 0.48
CA SER A 109 -5.84 15.78 -0.61
C SER A 109 -6.28 17.20 -0.92
N PHE A 110 -7.10 17.34 -1.95
CA PHE A 110 -7.79 18.57 -2.33
C PHE A 110 -9.31 18.37 -2.33
N ARG A 111 -10.07 19.46 -2.50
CA ARG A 111 -11.54 19.40 -2.50
C ARG A 111 -12.10 18.54 -3.62
N LYS A 112 -13.10 17.70 -3.29
CA LYS A 112 -13.78 16.81 -4.25
C LYS A 112 -14.35 17.56 -5.45
N GLU A 113 -14.86 18.77 -5.22
CA GLU A 113 -15.45 19.66 -6.23
C GLU A 113 -14.46 20.13 -7.30
N LEU A 114 -13.15 20.03 -7.03
CA LEU A 114 -12.09 20.48 -7.94
C LEU A 114 -11.52 19.32 -8.78
N VAL A 115 -12.10 18.12 -8.66
CA VAL A 115 -11.77 16.97 -9.51
C VAL A 115 -12.36 17.19 -10.89
N SER A 116 -11.59 16.90 -11.95
CA SER A 116 -12.10 17.07 -13.31
C SER A 116 -13.27 16.12 -13.61
N TRP A 117 -14.24 16.59 -14.40
CA TRP A 117 -15.42 15.79 -14.78
C TRP A 117 -15.09 14.45 -15.44
N GLN A 118 -14.03 14.39 -16.23
CA GLN A 118 -13.53 13.16 -16.86
C GLN A 118 -13.15 12.10 -15.81
N ASN A 119 -12.51 12.52 -14.72
CA ASN A 119 -12.16 11.63 -13.62
C ASN A 119 -13.38 11.14 -12.83
N ILE A 120 -14.44 11.94 -12.74
CA ILE A 120 -15.72 11.55 -12.11
C ILE A 120 -16.45 10.48 -12.95
N LEU A 121 -16.40 10.59 -14.29
CA LEU A 121 -17.03 9.63 -15.21
C LEU A 121 -16.29 8.28 -15.25
N SER A 122 -14.95 8.27 -15.17
CA SER A 122 -14.15 7.03 -15.12
C SER A 122 -14.60 6.08 -14.00
N LEU A 123 -14.95 6.62 -12.82
CA LEU A 123 -15.48 5.84 -11.69
C LEU A 123 -16.80 5.12 -12.02
N ARG A 124 -17.68 5.77 -12.80
CA ARG A 124 -18.99 5.21 -13.17
C ARG A 124 -18.89 4.12 -14.24
N ASN A 125 -17.94 4.26 -15.17
CA ASN A 125 -17.77 3.30 -16.28
C ASN A 125 -17.18 1.96 -15.84
N THR A 126 -16.42 1.90 -14.75
CA THR A 126 -15.90 0.64 -14.18
C THR A 126 -16.99 -0.40 -13.89
N PHE A 127 -18.24 0.02 -13.67
CA PHE A 127 -19.37 -0.86 -13.35
C PHE A 127 -20.08 -1.45 -14.58
N LEU A 128 -19.78 -0.95 -15.79
CA LEU A 128 -20.44 -1.38 -17.04
C LEU A 128 -19.74 -2.57 -17.72
N HIS A 129 -18.49 -2.87 -17.40
CA HIS A 129 -17.77 -4.00 -18.00
C HIS A 129 -18.22 -5.34 -17.42
N LYS A 130 -18.44 -6.33 -18.31
CA LYS A 130 -18.74 -7.71 -17.90
C LYS A 130 -17.54 -8.28 -17.12
N PRO A 131 -17.76 -8.84 -15.92
CA PRO A 131 -16.68 -9.48 -15.17
C PRO A 131 -16.08 -10.63 -15.96
N TYR A 132 -14.75 -10.77 -15.95
CA TYR A 132 -14.09 -11.83 -16.71
C TYR A 132 -14.35 -13.24 -16.12
N ASP A 133 -14.74 -13.29 -14.85
CA ASP A 133 -15.12 -14.47 -14.06
C ASP A 133 -16.64 -14.76 -14.10
N ALA A 134 -17.42 -14.01 -14.89
CA ALA A 134 -18.86 -14.24 -15.04
C ALA A 134 -19.15 -15.64 -15.63
N GLY A 135 -19.93 -16.45 -14.90
CA GLY A 135 -20.42 -17.77 -15.36
C GLY A 135 -19.63 -18.98 -14.85
N ASN A 136 -18.65 -18.81 -13.96
CA ASN A 136 -17.96 -19.94 -13.33
C ASN A 136 -17.54 -19.54 -11.91
N GLU A 137 -18.47 -19.61 -10.94
CA GLU A 137 -18.23 -19.19 -9.55
C GLU A 137 -17.15 -20.02 -8.82
N HIS A 138 -16.87 -21.24 -9.31
CA HIS A 138 -15.76 -22.07 -8.83
C HIS A 138 -14.42 -21.66 -9.45
N ARG A 139 -14.45 -20.85 -10.53
CA ARG A 139 -13.51 -19.81 -11.00
C ARG A 139 -12.26 -19.51 -10.17
N VAL A 140 -12.41 -18.87 -9.03
CA VAL A 140 -11.31 -18.09 -8.43
C VAL A 140 -11.25 -18.27 -6.92
N LYS A 141 -11.57 -19.46 -6.41
CA LYS A 141 -11.39 -19.77 -4.99
C LYS A 141 -9.97 -20.29 -4.76
N GLU A 142 -9.23 -19.56 -3.95
CA GLU A 142 -8.04 -20.07 -3.25
C GLU A 142 -8.38 -21.43 -2.62
N ARG A 143 -7.54 -22.45 -2.85
CA ARG A 143 -7.59 -23.67 -2.04
C ARG A 143 -7.04 -23.32 -0.66
N THR A 144 -7.92 -22.84 0.19
CA THR A 144 -7.59 -22.58 1.57
C THR A 144 -7.54 -23.91 2.31
N LEU A 145 -6.50 -24.12 3.12
CA LEU A 145 -6.31 -25.36 3.89
C LEU A 145 -7.52 -25.79 4.71
N PHE A 146 -8.33 -24.82 5.12
CA PHE A 146 -9.58 -25.01 5.83
C PHE A 146 -10.67 -24.16 5.19
N SER A 147 -11.91 -24.61 5.26
CA SER A 147 -13.06 -23.78 4.87
C SER A 147 -13.12 -22.47 5.68
N TRP A 148 -13.96 -21.56 5.22
CA TRP A 148 -14.22 -20.32 5.96
C TRP A 148 -14.80 -20.62 7.35
N THR A 149 -15.77 -21.54 7.43
CA THR A 149 -16.43 -21.93 8.68
C THR A 149 -15.42 -22.47 9.69
N LEU A 150 -14.55 -23.36 9.23
CA LEU A 150 -13.54 -23.98 10.06
C LEU A 150 -12.47 -22.98 10.52
N ARG A 151 -12.04 -22.04 9.65
CA ARG A 151 -11.13 -20.95 10.05
C ARG A 151 -11.73 -20.02 11.09
N CYS A 152 -13.00 -19.65 10.95
CA CYS A 152 -13.67 -18.82 11.94
C CYS A 152 -13.73 -19.52 13.30
N LEU A 153 -14.09 -20.81 13.33
CA LEU A 153 -14.12 -21.60 14.55
C LEU A 153 -12.72 -21.74 15.19
N LEU A 154 -11.68 -21.96 14.38
CA LEU A 154 -10.29 -22.02 14.83
C LEU A 154 -9.78 -20.65 15.37
N LEU A 155 -10.18 -19.54 14.75
CA LEU A 155 -9.81 -18.19 15.20
C LEU A 155 -10.56 -17.78 16.49
N ASP A 156 -11.87 -18.05 16.57
CA ASP A 156 -12.65 -17.87 17.79
C ASP A 156 -12.06 -18.69 18.94
N PHE A 157 -11.63 -19.92 18.62
CA PHE A 157 -10.97 -20.80 19.55
C PHE A 157 -9.67 -20.21 20.14
N THR A 158 -8.82 -19.62 19.32
CA THR A 158 -7.56 -19.03 19.82
C THR A 158 -7.72 -17.69 20.53
N SER A 159 -8.80 -16.95 20.24
CA SER A 159 -8.98 -15.57 20.69
C SER A 159 -9.89 -15.45 21.91
N ARG A 160 -11.01 -16.19 21.95
CA ARG A 160 -12.06 -16.06 22.98
C ARG A 160 -12.29 -17.35 23.78
N GLY A 161 -11.73 -18.47 23.32
CA GLY A 161 -12.07 -19.81 23.82
C GLY A 161 -13.44 -20.27 23.31
N ILE A 162 -13.65 -21.59 23.21
CA ILE A 162 -14.92 -22.16 22.72
C ILE A 162 -15.70 -22.85 23.85
N SER A 163 -17.03 -22.90 23.72
CA SER A 163 -17.87 -23.75 24.57
C SER A 163 -17.77 -25.23 24.17
N LEU A 164 -18.28 -26.13 25.03
CA LEU A 164 -18.41 -27.56 24.71
C LEU A 164 -19.24 -27.81 23.43
N GLU A 165 -20.30 -27.03 23.21
CA GLU A 165 -21.13 -27.10 22.00
C GLU A 165 -20.37 -26.66 20.75
N GLN A 166 -19.56 -25.59 20.86
CA GLN A 166 -18.71 -25.11 19.78
C GLN A 166 -17.56 -26.07 19.47
N LYS A 167 -17.03 -26.80 20.47
CA LYS A 167 -16.09 -27.91 20.28
C LYS A 167 -16.73 -29.04 19.47
N GLY A 168 -17.96 -29.42 19.81
CA GLY A 168 -18.74 -30.39 19.05
C GLY A 168 -18.95 -29.95 17.59
N LYS A 169 -19.33 -28.69 17.38
CA LYS A 169 -19.44 -28.09 16.04
C LYS A 169 -18.12 -28.10 15.27
N LEU A 170 -17.00 -27.72 15.90
CA LEU A 170 -15.68 -27.75 15.25
C LEU A 170 -15.33 -29.15 14.76
N LEU A 171 -15.39 -30.17 15.63
CA LEU A 171 -15.07 -31.54 15.26
C LEU A 171 -16.03 -32.11 14.21
N HIS A 172 -17.32 -31.78 14.29
CA HIS A 172 -18.32 -32.17 13.30
C HIS A 172 -18.07 -31.52 11.93
N THR A 173 -17.77 -30.22 11.90
CA THR A 173 -17.47 -29.50 10.65
C THR A 173 -16.22 -30.05 9.97
N VAL A 174 -15.18 -30.43 10.73
CA VAL A 174 -13.99 -31.10 10.16
C VAL A 174 -14.34 -32.45 9.53
N GLN A 175 -15.26 -33.22 10.15
CA GLN A 175 -15.71 -34.52 9.63
C GLN A 175 -16.62 -34.38 8.40
N GLU A 176 -17.50 -33.37 8.36
CA GLU A 176 -18.44 -33.15 7.25
C GLU A 176 -17.79 -32.55 6.00
N GLU A 177 -16.75 -31.73 6.15
CA GLU A 177 -16.10 -31.03 5.02
C GLU A 177 -15.11 -31.90 4.23
N ASN A 178 -15.03 -33.21 4.53
CA ASN A 178 -14.24 -34.20 3.79
C ASN A 178 -12.73 -33.88 3.78
N GLU A 179 -12.23 -33.29 4.88
CA GLU A 179 -10.81 -33.03 5.13
C GLU A 179 -10.04 -34.37 5.30
N SER A 180 -8.74 -34.39 5.01
CA SER A 180 -7.96 -35.64 5.14
C SER A 180 -7.99 -36.20 6.56
N SER A 181 -7.98 -37.54 6.68
CA SER A 181 -7.95 -38.25 7.95
C SER A 181 -6.80 -37.82 8.87
N GLU A 182 -5.69 -37.43 8.26
CA GLU A 182 -4.45 -36.97 8.89
C GLU A 182 -4.65 -35.59 9.53
N LEU A 183 -5.41 -34.72 8.87
CA LEU A 183 -5.72 -33.38 9.36
C LEU A 183 -6.82 -33.41 10.45
N LEU A 184 -7.78 -34.34 10.35
CA LEU A 184 -8.73 -34.63 11.43
C LEU A 184 -7.99 -35.15 12.68
N SER A 185 -7.02 -36.05 12.51
CA SER A 185 -6.20 -36.57 13.61
C SER A 185 -5.40 -35.46 14.29
N LEU A 186 -4.78 -34.58 13.50
CA LEU A 186 -4.05 -33.41 14.01
C LEU A 186 -4.95 -32.47 14.81
N LEU A 187 -6.12 -32.09 14.28
CA LEU A 187 -7.05 -31.19 14.97
C LEU A 187 -7.64 -31.84 16.23
N THR A 188 -7.92 -33.14 16.20
CA THR A 188 -8.40 -33.88 17.38
C THR A 188 -7.35 -33.89 18.49
N ALA A 189 -6.09 -34.22 18.15
CA ALA A 189 -4.99 -34.19 19.11
C ALA A 189 -4.77 -32.78 19.69
N ILE A 190 -4.89 -31.74 18.86
CA ILE A 190 -4.82 -30.35 19.30
C ILE A 190 -5.96 -30.05 20.28
N VAL A 191 -7.21 -30.43 19.95
CA VAL A 191 -8.42 -30.18 20.75
C VAL A 191 -8.44 -30.95 22.09
N GLU A 192 -7.77 -32.10 22.14
CA GLU A 192 -7.69 -32.96 23.33
C GLU A 192 -6.63 -32.50 24.35
N ASP A 193 -5.60 -31.75 23.95
CA ASP A 193 -4.54 -31.23 24.83
C ASP A 193 -4.94 -29.95 25.62
N TRP A 194 -6.24 -29.70 25.82
CA TRP A 194 -6.76 -28.42 26.35
C TRP A 194 -7.27 -28.46 27.78
N VAL A 195 -7.35 -27.27 28.40
CA VAL A 195 -7.81 -27.08 29.78
C VAL A 195 -9.13 -26.28 29.76
N THR A 196 -10.05 -26.65 30.65
CA THR A 196 -11.28 -25.91 30.93
C THR A 196 -10.99 -24.77 31.92
N GLU A 197 -11.23 -23.53 31.52
CA GLU A 197 -11.25 -22.35 32.40
C GLU A 197 -12.70 -21.84 32.49
N GLY A 198 -13.41 -22.21 33.56
CA GLY A 198 -14.84 -21.97 33.67
C GLY A 198 -15.63 -22.72 32.59
N ASP A 199 -16.58 -22.04 31.93
CA ASP A 199 -17.43 -22.61 30.87
C ASP A 199 -16.75 -22.65 29.48
N ARG A 200 -15.46 -22.26 29.39
CA ARG A 200 -14.73 -22.14 28.12
C ARG A 200 -13.52 -23.06 28.07
N ILE A 201 -13.32 -23.65 26.91
CA ILE A 201 -12.16 -24.47 26.57
C ILE A 201 -11.13 -23.57 25.88
N VAL A 202 -9.92 -23.57 26.41
CA VAL A 202 -8.85 -22.68 25.94
C VAL A 202 -7.56 -23.49 25.74
N ALA A 203 -6.77 -23.12 24.73
CA ALA A 203 -5.49 -23.75 24.47
C ALA A 203 -4.56 -23.65 25.69
N LYS A 204 -4.12 -24.80 26.20
CA LYS A 204 -3.25 -24.97 27.37
C LYS A 204 -1.88 -24.31 27.21
N VAL A 205 -1.39 -24.19 25.98
CA VAL A 205 -0.04 -23.70 25.68
C VAL A 205 -0.12 -22.60 24.63
N TYR A 206 0.54 -21.46 24.88
CA TYR A 206 0.60 -20.32 23.96
C TYR A 206 1.06 -20.71 22.55
N GLN A 207 2.00 -21.66 22.44
CA GLN A 207 2.50 -22.23 21.19
C GLN A 207 1.38 -22.82 20.31
N TRP A 208 0.36 -23.45 20.92
CA TRP A 208 -0.79 -23.98 20.16
C TRP A 208 -1.66 -22.90 19.55
N ARG A 209 -1.79 -21.74 20.21
CA ARG A 209 -2.53 -20.60 19.65
C ARG A 209 -1.85 -20.07 18.39
N GLU A 210 -0.52 -20.04 18.39
CA GLU A 210 0.26 -19.58 17.24
C GLU A 210 0.24 -20.59 16.09
N LEU A 211 0.22 -21.90 16.38
CA LEU A 211 -0.02 -22.94 15.36
C LEU A 211 -1.38 -22.76 14.69
N ILE A 212 -2.44 -22.63 15.46
CA ILE A 212 -3.80 -22.51 14.91
C ILE A 212 -3.95 -21.20 14.13
N LYS A 213 -3.41 -20.08 14.61
CA LYS A 213 -3.43 -18.81 13.86
C LYS A 213 -2.65 -18.90 12.54
N ALA A 214 -1.52 -19.62 12.54
CA ALA A 214 -0.74 -19.84 11.32
C ALA A 214 -1.51 -20.72 10.32
N LEU A 215 -2.11 -21.82 10.79
CA LEU A 215 -2.90 -22.72 9.97
C LEU A 215 -4.21 -22.08 9.46
N ALA A 216 -4.80 -21.15 10.23
CA ALA A 216 -5.99 -20.39 9.84
C ALA A 216 -5.69 -19.23 8.85
N SER A 217 -4.42 -18.94 8.58
CA SER A 217 -4.01 -17.91 7.62
C SER A 217 -4.09 -18.41 6.17
N SER A 218 -4.30 -17.49 5.21
CA SER A 218 -4.62 -17.84 3.81
C SER A 218 -3.48 -18.51 3.03
N ASN A 219 -2.21 -18.28 3.38
CA ASN A 219 -1.08 -18.89 2.65
C ASN A 219 0.07 -19.26 3.59
N PRO A 220 0.09 -20.48 4.15
CA PRO A 220 1.07 -20.80 5.19
C PRO A 220 2.40 -21.35 4.67
N PHE A 221 2.56 -21.79 3.41
CA PHE A 221 3.86 -22.34 2.93
C PHE A 221 4.14 -22.10 1.44
N CYS A 222 5.33 -21.59 1.11
CA CYS A 222 5.84 -21.55 -0.26
C CYS A 222 7.25 -22.18 -0.32
N ASN A 223 7.36 -23.31 -1.04
CA ASN A 223 8.52 -23.98 -1.66
C ASN A 223 9.67 -24.63 -0.84
N ASP A 224 10.21 -25.71 -1.42
CA ASP A 224 10.74 -26.94 -0.77
C ASP A 224 12.28 -27.00 -0.58
N THR A 225 12.69 -27.44 0.61
CA THR A 225 13.64 -28.55 0.95
C THR A 225 13.69 -28.68 2.49
N THR A 226 12.55 -29.14 2.96
CA THR A 226 12.05 -29.77 4.20
C THR A 226 12.50 -29.42 5.64
N LEU A 227 13.59 -28.74 5.97
CA LEU A 227 13.76 -28.18 7.34
C LEU A 227 14.56 -26.88 7.36
N ALA A 228 15.75 -26.89 6.75
CA ALA A 228 16.60 -25.70 6.61
C ALA A 228 15.91 -24.58 5.79
N ARG A 229 15.00 -24.95 4.89
CA ARG A 229 14.23 -24.00 4.10
C ARG A 229 12.89 -23.60 4.73
N ILE A 230 12.24 -24.45 5.55
CA ILE A 230 11.09 -24.02 6.39
C ILE A 230 11.58 -22.95 7.38
N GLN A 231 12.77 -23.13 7.96
CA GLN A 231 13.45 -22.13 8.77
C GLN A 231 13.66 -20.79 8.04
N LYS A 232 13.77 -20.80 6.71
CA LYS A 232 14.02 -19.63 5.86
C LYS A 232 12.74 -19.01 5.27
N GLU A 233 11.83 -19.81 4.73
CA GLU A 233 10.61 -19.39 4.00
C GLU A 233 9.44 -19.15 4.96
N VAL A 234 9.32 -19.96 6.02
CA VAL A 234 8.26 -19.85 7.04
C VAL A 234 8.86 -20.05 8.45
N PRO A 235 9.74 -19.13 8.90
CA PRO A 235 10.51 -19.28 10.13
C PRO A 235 9.62 -19.48 11.35
N ILE A 236 8.42 -18.90 11.32
CA ILE A 236 7.41 -18.99 12.37
C ILE A 236 6.94 -20.43 12.54
N PHE A 237 6.58 -21.11 11.44
CA PHE A 237 6.18 -22.50 11.50
C PHE A 237 7.34 -23.41 11.86
N PHE A 238 8.55 -23.13 11.38
CA PHE A 238 9.75 -23.88 11.77
C PHE A 238 10.06 -23.76 13.27
N ASN A 239 10.07 -22.53 13.81
CA ASN A 239 10.33 -22.27 15.22
C ASN A 239 9.26 -22.92 16.09
N LEU A 240 8.02 -22.87 15.63
CA LEU A 240 6.90 -23.55 16.25
C LEU A 240 7.05 -25.07 16.23
N LEU A 241 7.32 -25.69 15.06
CA LEU A 241 7.61 -27.13 14.94
C LEU A 241 8.78 -27.54 15.84
N SER A 242 9.84 -26.74 15.88
CA SER A 242 11.01 -26.99 16.70
C SER A 242 10.68 -26.94 18.20
N SER A 243 9.76 -26.06 18.61
CA SER A 243 9.24 -26.00 19.99
C SER A 243 8.30 -27.15 20.36
N LEU A 244 7.77 -27.86 19.36
CA LEU A 244 6.84 -28.98 19.52
C LEU A 244 7.53 -30.36 19.40
N LYS A 245 8.82 -30.40 19.02
CA LYS A 245 9.59 -31.64 18.78
C LYS A 245 9.62 -32.62 19.96
N GLU A 246 9.42 -32.14 21.18
CA GLU A 246 9.40 -32.95 22.40
C GLU A 246 7.99 -33.40 22.84
N LYS A 247 6.95 -33.16 22.02
CA LYS A 247 5.55 -33.49 22.35
C LYS A 247 4.99 -34.54 21.39
N PHE A 248 4.17 -35.45 21.91
CA PHE A 248 3.46 -36.55 21.22
C PHE A 248 2.81 -36.15 19.88
N LEU A 249 2.38 -34.90 19.76
CA LEU A 249 1.72 -34.35 18.57
C LEU A 249 2.63 -34.21 17.33
N PHE A 250 3.95 -34.21 17.50
CA PHE A 250 4.89 -34.08 16.38
C PHE A 250 4.78 -35.28 15.41
N ASP A 251 4.53 -36.48 15.93
CA ASP A 251 4.35 -37.68 15.10
C ASP A 251 3.05 -37.59 14.29
N THR A 252 1.94 -37.15 14.90
CA THR A 252 0.66 -36.90 14.21
C THR A 252 0.75 -35.78 13.15
N LEU A 253 1.52 -34.73 13.44
CA LEU A 253 1.77 -33.64 12.50
C LEU A 253 2.67 -34.07 11.34
N LYS A 254 3.60 -34.99 11.59
CA LYS A 254 4.47 -35.56 10.55
C LYS A 254 3.66 -36.31 9.50
N ASP A 255 2.64 -37.04 9.92
CA ASP A 255 1.77 -37.82 9.03
C ASP A 255 0.85 -36.94 8.17
N SER A 256 0.55 -35.71 8.60
CA SER A 256 -0.24 -34.73 7.83
C SER A 256 0.60 -33.85 6.89
N LEU A 257 1.94 -33.87 6.98
CA LEU A 257 2.85 -33.12 6.08
C LEU A 257 2.60 -33.39 4.57
N PRO A 258 2.34 -34.64 4.11
CA PRO A 258 2.00 -34.90 2.71
C PRO A 258 0.69 -34.26 2.24
N TYR A 259 -0.33 -34.17 3.11
CA TYR A 259 -1.58 -33.45 2.81
C TYR A 259 -1.34 -31.95 2.64
N PHE A 260 -0.59 -31.35 3.58
CA PHE A 260 -0.12 -29.97 3.44
C PHE A 260 0.69 -29.82 2.13
N LYS A 261 1.48 -30.83 1.75
CA LYS A 261 2.25 -30.84 0.50
C LYS A 261 1.40 -30.80 -0.78
N GLN A 262 0.21 -31.39 -0.79
CA GLN A 262 -0.62 -31.43 -2.00
C GLN A 262 -1.51 -30.20 -2.15
N ASN A 263 -2.09 -29.70 -1.05
CA ASN A 263 -3.04 -28.58 -1.08
C ASN A 263 -2.37 -27.20 -1.02
N VAL A 264 -1.16 -27.11 -0.48
CA VAL A 264 -0.44 -25.84 -0.36
C VAL A 264 0.44 -25.53 -1.58
N PHE A 265 0.90 -26.56 -2.30
CA PHE A 265 1.89 -26.40 -3.39
C PHE A 265 1.27 -26.40 -4.81
N ASP A 266 -0.01 -26.75 -4.95
CA ASP A 266 -0.79 -26.48 -6.17
C ASP A 266 -2.16 -25.84 -5.84
N PRO A 267 -2.15 -24.62 -5.25
CA PRO A 267 -3.37 -24.01 -4.70
C PRO A 267 -4.32 -23.46 -5.78
N PHE A 268 -3.87 -23.38 -7.03
CA PHE A 268 -4.60 -22.70 -8.10
C PHE A 268 -4.62 -23.51 -9.39
N ILE A 269 -5.72 -24.21 -9.64
CA ILE A 269 -6.07 -24.53 -11.03
C ILE A 269 -6.68 -23.24 -11.58
N LYS A 270 -5.99 -22.40 -12.40
CA LYS A 270 -6.57 -21.56 -13.49
C LYS A 270 -5.66 -20.53 -14.18
N LYS A 271 -6.21 -20.00 -15.29
CA LYS A 271 -5.64 -19.00 -16.21
C LYS A 271 -5.59 -17.61 -15.55
N ALA A 272 -4.53 -16.85 -15.85
CA ALA A 272 -4.35 -15.47 -15.40
C ALA A 272 -5.50 -14.56 -15.83
N CYS A 273 -5.74 -13.48 -15.07
CA CYS A 273 -6.63 -12.41 -15.51
C CYS A 273 -6.12 -11.84 -16.86
N PRO A 274 -6.98 -11.62 -17.86
CA PRO A 274 -6.56 -11.19 -19.19
C PRO A 274 -5.64 -9.96 -19.14
N SER A 275 -4.51 -10.03 -19.85
CA SER A 275 -3.60 -8.89 -19.99
C SER A 275 -4.08 -8.00 -21.13
N GLU A 276 -5.11 -7.19 -20.86
CA GLU A 276 -5.57 -6.17 -21.82
C GLU A 276 -4.69 -4.92 -21.73
N LEU A 277 -4.30 -4.38 -22.88
CA LEU A 277 -3.63 -3.07 -22.96
C LEU A 277 -4.59 -1.96 -22.51
N PRO A 278 -4.10 -0.93 -21.78
CA PRO A 278 -4.92 0.21 -21.40
C PRO A 278 -5.24 1.08 -22.62
N ASN A 279 -6.46 1.60 -22.66
CA ASN A 279 -6.89 2.61 -23.63
C ASN A 279 -6.52 4.02 -23.12
N LYS A 280 -6.60 5.05 -23.99
CA LYS A 280 -6.38 6.45 -23.59
C LYS A 280 -7.31 6.90 -22.46
N GLU A 281 -8.52 6.34 -22.39
CA GLU A 281 -9.51 6.62 -21.36
C GLU A 281 -9.19 5.96 -20.01
N ASP A 282 -8.29 4.98 -19.98
CA ASP A 282 -7.88 4.25 -18.76
C ASP A 282 -6.71 4.92 -18.02
N ILE A 283 -6.14 6.00 -18.58
CA ILE A 283 -5.04 6.75 -17.98
C ILE A 283 -5.62 7.67 -16.89
N ASP A 284 -5.30 7.36 -15.63
CA ASP A 284 -5.75 8.15 -14.48
C ASP A 284 -4.87 9.40 -14.30
N ASP A 285 -5.41 10.59 -14.60
CA ASP A 285 -4.72 11.88 -14.42
C ASP A 285 -4.38 12.18 -12.94
N LEU A 286 -4.97 11.43 -12.01
CA LEU A 286 -4.67 11.48 -10.58
C LEU A 286 -3.57 10.49 -10.16
N ALA A 287 -2.95 9.79 -11.10
CA ALA A 287 -1.80 8.93 -10.86
C ALA A 287 -0.53 9.53 -11.47
N PHE A 288 0.57 9.43 -10.73
CA PHE A 288 1.89 9.83 -11.22
C PHE A 288 2.91 8.73 -10.89
N PHE A 289 3.33 8.00 -11.92
CA PHE A 289 4.30 6.91 -11.83
C PHE A 289 5.19 6.93 -13.08
N PRO A 290 6.23 7.78 -13.12
CA PRO A 290 7.02 8.01 -14.34
C PRO A 290 7.74 6.76 -14.85
N GLN A 291 8.04 5.80 -13.96
CA GLN A 291 8.80 4.57 -14.26
C GLN A 291 7.98 3.29 -14.13
N LEU A 292 6.75 3.43 -13.66
CA LEU A 292 5.79 2.35 -13.52
C LEU A 292 4.53 2.75 -14.31
N PRO A 293 4.61 2.92 -15.64
CA PRO A 293 3.46 3.23 -16.45
C PRO A 293 2.41 2.12 -16.35
N GLN A 294 1.17 2.46 -16.66
CA GLN A 294 0.11 1.46 -16.72
C GLN A 294 0.36 0.60 -17.96
N ILE A 295 0.68 -0.68 -17.76
CA ILE A 295 1.00 -1.63 -18.84
C ILE A 295 -0.16 -2.55 -19.17
N ARG A 296 -1.16 -2.61 -18.28
CA ARG A 296 -2.36 -3.44 -18.45
C ARG A 296 -3.53 -2.89 -17.68
N LYS A 297 -4.75 -3.23 -18.11
CA LYS A 297 -5.97 -2.94 -17.35
C LYS A 297 -6.04 -3.77 -16.07
N ARG A 298 -6.77 -3.23 -15.09
CA ARG A 298 -7.06 -3.90 -13.82
C ARG A 298 -7.94 -5.15 -14.00
N GLY A 299 -8.90 -5.07 -14.93
CA GLY A 299 -9.98 -6.05 -15.07
C GLY A 299 -11.10 -5.84 -14.03
N THR A 300 -12.28 -6.38 -14.30
CA THR A 300 -13.42 -6.40 -13.36
C THR A 300 -13.70 -7.83 -12.93
N SER A 301 -13.84 -8.06 -11.62
CA SER A 301 -14.23 -9.36 -11.06
C SER A 301 -15.65 -9.29 -10.48
N VAL A 302 -16.35 -10.42 -10.39
CA VAL A 302 -17.62 -10.53 -9.66
C VAL A 302 -17.46 -10.05 -8.21
N ALA A 303 -16.27 -10.23 -7.61
CA ALA A 303 -15.94 -9.73 -6.28
C ALA A 303 -15.92 -8.20 -6.16
N ASP A 304 -15.84 -7.45 -7.27
CA ASP A 304 -16.03 -5.99 -7.27
C ASP A 304 -17.48 -5.56 -7.00
N LYS A 305 -18.44 -6.43 -7.34
CA LYS A 305 -19.88 -6.15 -7.18
C LYS A 305 -20.41 -6.53 -5.81
N LYS A 306 -19.79 -7.54 -5.18
CA LYS A 306 -20.08 -7.96 -3.81
C LYS A 306 -19.04 -7.31 -2.91
N GLY A 307 -19.35 -6.14 -2.35
CA GLY A 307 -18.53 -5.58 -1.27
C GLY A 307 -18.30 -6.67 -0.24
N LEU A 308 -17.05 -7.09 -0.04
CA LEU A 308 -16.70 -8.18 0.86
C LEU A 308 -17.09 -7.78 2.28
N THR A 309 -18.30 -8.15 2.71
CA THR A 309 -18.80 -8.05 4.07
C THR A 309 -18.19 -9.17 4.90
N LEU A 310 -16.86 -9.20 4.99
CA LEU A 310 -16.15 -10.07 5.92
C LEU A 310 -16.05 -9.34 7.25
N LYS A 311 -17.04 -9.59 8.13
CA LYS A 311 -17.15 -8.98 9.46
C LYS A 311 -15.98 -9.35 10.41
N ASP A 312 -15.14 -10.31 10.03
CA ASP A 312 -14.12 -10.90 10.90
C ASP A 312 -12.67 -10.78 10.38
N ILE A 313 -12.43 -10.06 9.27
CA ILE A 313 -11.08 -9.68 8.84
C ILE A 313 -10.75 -8.30 9.41
N CYS A 314 -9.48 -8.04 9.79
CA CYS A 314 -9.03 -6.76 10.32
C CYS A 314 -9.56 -5.56 9.50
N ILE A 315 -10.53 -4.81 10.06
CA ILE A 315 -11.15 -3.65 9.41
C ILE A 315 -10.53 -2.37 9.95
N LYS A 316 -9.81 -1.64 9.10
CA LYS A 316 -9.38 -0.27 9.39
C LYS A 316 -10.52 0.68 9.04
N PHE A 317 -11.22 1.20 10.04
CA PHE A 317 -12.24 2.23 9.83
C PHE A 317 -11.58 3.61 9.77
N SER A 318 -11.57 4.26 8.60
CA SER A 318 -11.25 5.69 8.49
C SER A 318 -12.53 6.52 8.39
N LYS A 319 -12.75 7.48 9.30
CA LYS A 319 -13.84 8.45 9.16
C LYS A 319 -13.52 9.41 8.00
N GLY A 320 -14.41 9.47 7.02
CA GLY A 320 -14.20 10.32 5.85
C GLY A 320 -14.44 11.81 6.10
N HIS A 321 -13.64 12.67 5.48
CA HIS A 321 -13.91 14.10 5.47
C HIS A 321 -15.00 14.42 4.43
N PRO A 322 -16.03 15.24 4.76
CA PRO A 322 -17.14 15.50 3.85
C PRO A 322 -16.68 16.09 2.51
N HIS A 323 -15.79 17.08 2.55
CA HIS A 323 -15.42 17.90 1.37
C HIS A 323 -14.07 17.56 0.72
N LEU A 324 -13.20 16.76 1.36
CA LEU A 324 -11.85 16.47 0.87
C LEU A 324 -11.78 15.06 0.32
N LEU A 325 -10.97 14.83 -0.71
CA LEU A 325 -10.67 13.47 -1.15
C LEU A 325 -9.99 12.67 -0.01
N PRO A 326 -10.11 11.34 -0.03
CA PRO A 326 -9.55 10.46 1.00
C PRO A 326 -8.05 10.65 1.30
N GLY A 327 -7.23 10.90 0.28
CA GLY A 327 -5.79 11.06 0.47
C GLY A 327 -4.97 10.78 -0.78
N VAL A 328 -3.66 10.65 -0.59
CA VAL A 328 -2.71 10.15 -1.58
C VAL A 328 -2.18 8.79 -1.12
N PHE A 329 -2.20 7.82 -2.03
CA PHE A 329 -1.56 6.52 -1.86
C PHE A 329 -0.18 6.55 -2.50
N THR A 330 0.86 6.14 -1.77
CA THR A 330 2.25 6.27 -2.21
C THR A 330 2.93 4.92 -2.32
N LEU A 331 3.89 4.80 -3.23
CA LEU A 331 4.69 3.59 -3.43
C LEU A 331 6.18 3.93 -3.29
N PHE A 332 6.86 3.22 -2.39
CA PHE A 332 8.28 3.37 -2.13
C PHE A 332 9.00 2.03 -2.23
N CYS A 333 10.29 2.05 -2.58
CA CYS A 333 11.16 0.92 -2.28
C CYS A 333 11.76 1.03 -0.88
N LEU A 334 12.42 -0.05 -0.45
CA LEU A 334 13.10 -0.13 0.85
C LEU A 334 14.22 0.91 1.06
N HIS A 335 14.78 1.44 -0.02
CA HIS A 335 15.81 2.48 0.04
C HIS A 335 15.22 3.88 0.23
N GLY A 336 13.89 4.02 0.30
CA GLY A 336 13.20 5.29 0.50
C GLY A 336 13.02 6.16 -0.73
N ILE A 337 13.22 5.58 -1.92
CA ILE A 337 12.86 6.23 -3.18
C ILE A 337 11.39 6.00 -3.47
N SER A 338 10.64 7.08 -3.65
CA SER A 338 9.28 7.06 -4.18
C SER A 338 9.30 6.73 -5.67
N TYR A 339 8.45 5.80 -6.10
CA TYR A 339 8.20 5.51 -7.51
C TYR A 339 6.98 6.26 -8.05
N GLY A 340 6.23 6.92 -7.16
CA GLY A 340 5.03 7.64 -7.53
C GLY A 340 3.94 7.59 -6.48
N PHE A 341 2.79 8.13 -6.89
CA PHE A 341 1.62 8.22 -6.06
C PHE A 341 0.32 8.23 -6.87
N GLN A 342 -0.79 7.90 -6.22
CA GLN A 342 -2.13 8.01 -6.77
C GLN A 342 -3.05 8.74 -5.78
N VAL A 343 -3.80 9.74 -6.25
CA VAL A 343 -4.83 10.37 -5.42
C VAL A 343 -6.02 9.42 -5.31
N MET A 344 -6.38 9.08 -4.08
CA MET A 344 -7.49 8.18 -3.80
C MET A 344 -8.82 8.91 -4.02
N LYS A 345 -9.71 8.31 -4.82
CA LYS A 345 -11.05 8.83 -5.10
C LYS A 345 -12.09 8.37 -4.07
N VAL A 346 -11.88 7.18 -3.49
CA VAL A 346 -12.74 6.54 -2.48
C VAL A 346 -11.88 6.18 -1.26
N HIS A 347 -12.50 6.14 -0.07
CA HIS A 347 -11.79 5.75 1.16
C HIS A 347 -11.10 4.41 1.02
N GLU A 348 -9.99 4.28 1.76
CA GLU A 348 -9.06 3.17 1.66
C GLU A 348 -9.79 1.83 1.77
N SER A 349 -9.80 1.14 0.64
CA SER A 349 -10.17 -0.26 0.44
C SER A 349 -8.94 -0.92 -0.17
N PRO A 350 -8.74 -2.25 -0.03
CA PRO A 350 -7.62 -2.95 -0.68
C PRO A 350 -7.54 -2.80 -2.22
N ASP A 351 -8.49 -2.09 -2.82
CA ASP A 351 -8.57 -1.75 -4.24
C ASP A 351 -7.34 -1.01 -4.82
N VAL A 352 -6.95 0.13 -4.24
CA VAL A 352 -5.79 0.90 -4.71
C VAL A 352 -4.48 0.11 -4.55
N PRO A 353 -4.17 -0.46 -3.36
CA PRO A 353 -2.96 -1.27 -3.19
C PRO A 353 -2.95 -2.55 -4.03
N PHE A 354 -4.10 -3.07 -4.48
CA PHE A 354 -4.14 -4.16 -5.48
C PHE A 354 -3.89 -3.64 -6.89
N THR A 355 -4.55 -2.53 -7.26
CA THR A 355 -4.54 -2.00 -8.62
C THR A 355 -3.15 -1.55 -9.04
N LEU A 356 -2.38 -0.95 -8.13
CA LEU A 356 -1.04 -0.43 -8.43
C LEU A 356 -0.06 -1.54 -8.86
N PRO A 357 0.23 -2.58 -8.05
CA PRO A 357 1.04 -3.71 -8.48
C PRO A 357 0.49 -4.37 -9.75
N ARG A 358 -0.83 -4.61 -9.78
CA ARG A 358 -1.46 -5.39 -10.87
C ARG A 358 -1.41 -4.70 -12.24
N THR A 359 -1.49 -3.38 -12.29
CA THR A 359 -1.59 -2.65 -13.56
C THR A 359 -0.26 -2.10 -14.06
N ARG A 360 0.74 -1.99 -13.16
CA ARG A 360 2.01 -1.29 -13.46
C ARG A 360 3.24 -2.18 -13.45
N PHE A 361 3.20 -3.30 -12.74
CA PHE A 361 4.35 -4.22 -12.65
C PHE A 361 4.23 -5.33 -13.68
N ARG A 362 5.37 -5.72 -14.28
CA ARG A 362 5.42 -6.85 -15.23
C ARG A 362 5.21 -8.18 -14.53
N LYS A 363 5.86 -8.31 -13.36
CA LYS A 363 5.70 -9.41 -12.40
C LYS A 363 5.32 -8.79 -11.06
N ALA A 364 4.44 -9.41 -10.29
CA ALA A 364 4.13 -8.91 -8.96
C ALA A 364 5.40 -8.80 -8.09
N PRO A 365 5.54 -7.77 -7.24
CA PRO A 365 6.62 -7.69 -6.27
C PRO A 365 6.71 -8.96 -5.44
N ASN A 366 7.92 -9.39 -5.09
CA ASN A 366 8.12 -10.55 -4.22
C ASN A 366 7.68 -10.23 -2.78
N LEU A 367 7.75 -8.97 -2.36
CA LEU A 367 7.31 -8.51 -1.04
C LEU A 367 6.54 -7.19 -1.12
N VAL A 368 5.33 -7.18 -0.56
CA VAL A 368 4.49 -6.01 -0.37
C VAL A 368 4.33 -5.77 1.13
N VAL A 369 4.80 -4.61 1.59
CA VAL A 369 4.61 -4.16 2.98
C VAL A 369 3.52 -3.08 3.01
N TYR A 370 2.46 -3.34 3.76
CA TYR A 370 1.27 -2.49 3.87
C TYR A 370 0.57 -2.72 5.22
N ASP A 371 -0.01 -1.69 5.81
CA ASP A 371 -0.64 -1.79 7.14
C ASP A 371 -1.80 -2.80 7.16
N ASN A 372 -2.62 -2.83 6.11
CA ASN A 372 -3.70 -3.78 5.92
C ASN A 372 -3.32 -4.88 4.90
N ALA A 373 -2.06 -5.33 4.94
CA ALA A 373 -1.54 -6.38 4.06
C ALA A 373 -2.32 -7.70 4.18
N CYS A 374 -2.87 -8.01 5.35
CA CYS A 374 -3.70 -9.20 5.56
C CYS A 374 -4.97 -9.20 4.69
N SER A 375 -5.71 -8.09 4.66
CA SER A 375 -6.88 -7.95 3.80
C SER A 375 -6.48 -7.87 2.32
N LEU A 376 -5.38 -7.16 2.02
CA LEU A 376 -4.85 -7.03 0.66
C LEU A 376 -4.45 -8.39 0.07
N HIS A 377 -3.84 -9.26 0.85
CA HIS A 377 -3.43 -10.59 0.43
C HIS A 377 -4.63 -11.41 -0.04
N VAL A 378 -5.66 -11.53 0.81
CA VAL A 378 -6.91 -12.24 0.49
C VAL A 378 -7.59 -11.59 -0.71
N TYR A 379 -7.63 -10.27 -0.77
CA TYR A 379 -8.20 -9.53 -1.89
C TYR A 379 -7.47 -9.82 -3.21
N SER A 380 -6.13 -9.88 -3.17
CA SER A 380 -5.29 -10.09 -4.35
C SER A 380 -5.41 -11.50 -4.91
N LEU A 381 -5.39 -12.51 -4.04
CA LEU A 381 -5.51 -13.91 -4.46
C LEU A 381 -6.92 -14.27 -4.95
N ASN A 382 -7.97 -13.65 -4.40
CA ASN A 382 -9.33 -13.82 -4.92
C ASN A 382 -9.54 -13.20 -6.30
N LYS A 383 -8.62 -12.35 -6.76
CA LYS A 383 -8.79 -11.59 -8.02
C LYS A 383 -7.80 -11.92 -9.10
N ASP A 384 -6.55 -12.15 -8.76
CA ASP A 384 -5.54 -12.60 -9.72
C ASP A 384 -4.50 -13.49 -9.02
N PRO A 385 -4.90 -14.71 -8.65
CA PRO A 385 -4.03 -15.61 -7.90
C PRO A 385 -2.76 -15.96 -8.68
N VAL A 386 -2.85 -16.06 -10.01
CA VAL A 386 -1.68 -16.40 -10.85
C VAL A 386 -0.63 -15.28 -10.83
N PHE A 387 -1.06 -14.02 -10.80
CA PHE A 387 -0.14 -12.88 -10.74
C PHE A 387 0.50 -12.75 -9.35
N PHE A 388 -0.27 -12.95 -8.28
CA PHE A 388 0.17 -12.70 -6.90
C PHE A 388 0.63 -13.94 -6.12
N LYS A 389 0.61 -15.15 -6.71
CA LYS A 389 0.98 -16.39 -6.02
C LYS A 389 2.36 -16.38 -5.37
N ASP A 390 3.31 -15.65 -5.95
CA ASP A 390 4.71 -15.58 -5.50
C ASP A 390 4.96 -14.31 -4.65
N THR A 391 3.93 -13.53 -4.34
CA THR A 391 4.02 -12.29 -3.57
C THR A 391 3.77 -12.54 -2.09
N SER A 392 4.75 -12.18 -1.25
CA SER A 392 4.58 -12.11 0.20
C SER A 392 3.94 -10.79 0.61
N PHE A 393 2.87 -10.86 1.40
CA PHE A 393 2.22 -9.68 1.98
C PHE A 393 2.53 -9.60 3.47
N ARG A 394 3.08 -8.48 3.93
CA ARG A 394 3.50 -8.28 5.32
C ARG A 394 3.01 -6.95 5.87
N VAL A 395 2.66 -6.95 7.15
CA VAL A 395 2.29 -5.78 7.92
C VAL A 395 3.53 -5.26 8.63
N ASP A 396 3.71 -3.95 8.58
CA ASP A 396 4.75 -3.28 9.35
C ASP A 396 4.58 -3.56 10.86
N SER A 397 5.69 -3.77 11.57
CA SER A 397 5.65 -4.24 12.95
C SER A 397 5.11 -3.23 13.96
N LEU A 398 5.09 -1.94 13.66
CA LEU A 398 4.39 -0.99 14.54
C LEU A 398 2.88 -1.14 14.41
N HIS A 399 2.42 -1.35 13.17
CA HIS A 399 1.01 -1.52 12.86
C HIS A 399 0.48 -2.89 13.31
N PHE A 400 1.32 -3.94 13.25
CA PHE A 400 0.92 -5.32 13.58
C PHE A 400 0.34 -5.47 15.00
N ARG A 401 0.74 -4.63 15.97
CA ARG A 401 0.15 -4.63 17.32
C ARG A 401 -1.36 -4.42 17.34
N ASN A 402 -1.90 -3.75 16.31
CA ASN A 402 -3.34 -3.50 16.16
C ASN A 402 -4.07 -4.67 15.48
N HIS A 403 -3.35 -5.69 15.02
CA HIS A 403 -3.91 -6.86 14.35
C HIS A 403 -4.15 -8.01 15.34
N THR A 404 -5.27 -7.94 16.05
CA THR A 404 -5.60 -8.92 17.12
C THR A 404 -6.07 -10.28 16.59
N ALA A 405 -6.59 -10.33 15.35
CA ALA A 405 -7.11 -11.55 14.71
C ALA A 405 -6.21 -12.11 13.59
N CYS A 406 -5.08 -11.46 13.30
CA CYS A 406 -4.17 -11.91 12.24
C CYS A 406 -3.09 -12.85 12.81
N GLY A 407 -2.66 -13.82 12.00
CA GLY A 407 -1.54 -14.68 12.35
C GLY A 407 -0.19 -13.96 12.28
N LEU A 408 0.79 -14.45 13.06
CA LEU A 408 2.17 -13.93 13.06
C LEU A 408 2.83 -13.98 11.68
N SER A 409 2.33 -14.80 10.76
CA SER A 409 2.79 -14.83 9.36
C SER A 409 2.68 -13.47 8.67
N TYR A 410 1.78 -12.58 9.10
CA TYR A 410 1.73 -11.23 8.55
C TYR A 410 2.75 -10.28 9.17
N GLU A 411 3.33 -10.59 10.34
CA GLU A 411 4.29 -9.70 10.98
C GLU A 411 5.64 -9.71 10.26
N LEU A 412 6.11 -8.55 9.80
CA LEU A 412 7.39 -8.46 9.09
C LEU A 412 8.59 -8.89 9.97
N LYS A 413 8.63 -8.51 11.25
CA LYS A 413 9.71 -8.86 12.19
C LYS A 413 9.84 -10.35 12.48
N ALA A 414 8.79 -11.13 12.25
CA ALA A 414 8.83 -12.57 12.47
C ALA A 414 9.72 -13.31 11.45
N TYR A 415 10.21 -12.60 10.43
CA TYR A 415 11.06 -13.11 9.36
C TYR A 415 12.48 -12.52 9.48
N PRO A 416 13.47 -13.30 9.93
CA PRO A 416 14.85 -12.81 10.10
C PRO A 416 15.47 -12.23 8.82
N GLN A 417 15.09 -12.75 7.65
CA GLN A 417 15.52 -12.20 6.36
C GLN A 417 15.09 -10.74 6.14
N PHE A 418 14.07 -10.27 6.86
CA PHE A 418 13.52 -8.93 6.76
C PHE A 418 13.90 -8.04 7.95
N CYS A 419 14.72 -8.52 8.90
CA CYS A 419 15.03 -7.79 10.13
C CYS A 419 15.76 -6.45 9.90
N LYS A 420 16.47 -6.31 8.77
CA LYS A 420 17.17 -5.07 8.37
C LYS A 420 16.34 -4.15 7.49
N LEU A 421 15.09 -4.51 7.18
CA LEU A 421 14.24 -3.68 6.32
C LEU A 421 13.74 -2.45 7.07
N ASN A 422 13.85 -1.29 6.42
CA ASN A 422 13.19 -0.07 6.88
C ASN A 422 11.70 -0.10 6.48
N SER A 423 10.88 -0.78 7.27
CA SER A 423 9.44 -0.85 7.05
C SER A 423 8.70 0.46 7.34
N GLN A 424 9.33 1.39 8.06
CA GLN A 424 8.79 2.72 8.38
C GLN A 424 9.08 3.78 7.32
N VAL A 425 9.70 3.41 6.21
CA VAL A 425 10.12 4.35 5.18
C VAL A 425 8.96 5.20 4.64
N VAL A 426 7.79 4.58 4.49
CA VAL A 426 6.59 5.27 4.02
C VAL A 426 6.02 6.17 5.10
N GLU A 427 5.99 5.75 6.36
CA GLU A 427 5.54 6.58 7.48
C GLU A 427 6.39 7.86 7.62
N GLN A 428 7.71 7.72 7.48
CA GLN A 428 8.66 8.85 7.49
C GLN A 428 8.38 9.83 6.33
N SER A 429 8.19 9.32 5.12
CA SER A 429 7.87 10.16 3.94
C SER A 429 6.46 10.77 4.01
N ASN A 430 5.47 10.01 4.48
CA ASN A 430 4.09 10.47 4.66
C ASN A 430 4.00 11.57 5.72
N SER A 431 4.73 11.45 6.82
CA SER A 431 4.84 12.51 7.84
C SER A 431 5.40 13.82 7.26
N ARG A 432 6.39 13.74 6.37
CA ARG A 432 6.90 14.90 5.62
C ARG A 432 5.84 15.47 4.66
N LEU A 433 5.14 14.61 3.91
CA LEU A 433 4.05 15.01 2.99
C LEU A 433 2.90 15.72 3.71
N GLN A 434 2.54 15.28 4.92
CA GLN A 434 1.47 15.90 5.72
C GLN A 434 1.73 17.37 6.03
N ARG A 435 2.99 17.83 6.02
CA ARG A 435 3.33 19.24 6.20
C ARG A 435 2.78 20.13 5.08
N LEU A 436 2.52 19.56 3.90
CA LEU A 436 1.93 20.27 2.77
C LEU A 436 0.41 20.43 2.86
N LYS A 437 -0.24 19.80 3.84
CA LYS A 437 -1.71 19.79 3.93
C LYS A 437 -2.34 21.18 3.87
N GLY A 438 -1.76 22.15 4.56
CA GLY A 438 -2.21 23.55 4.52
C GLY A 438 -2.09 24.19 3.14
N SER A 439 -1.04 23.86 2.39
CA SER A 439 -0.77 24.39 1.04
C SER A 439 -1.61 23.74 -0.06
N LEU A 440 -2.01 22.47 0.12
CA LEU A 440 -2.60 21.65 -0.95
C LEU A 440 -4.12 21.44 -0.86
N SER A 441 -4.75 21.76 0.28
CA SER A 441 -6.18 21.43 0.49
C SER A 441 -7.15 22.23 -0.41
N TYR A 442 -6.77 23.44 -0.82
CA TYR A 442 -7.66 24.40 -1.50
C TYR A 442 -7.19 24.79 -2.92
N ILE A 443 -6.40 23.94 -3.56
CA ILE A 443 -5.90 24.17 -4.93
C ILE A 443 -6.56 23.25 -5.95
N THR A 444 -6.47 23.61 -7.22
CA THR A 444 -6.97 22.82 -8.36
C THR A 444 -6.23 21.49 -8.48
N GLN A 445 -6.88 20.50 -9.10
CA GLN A 445 -6.26 19.19 -9.37
C GLN A 445 -4.88 19.31 -10.05
N ASN A 446 -4.75 20.14 -11.09
CA ASN A 446 -3.48 20.29 -11.80
C ASN A 446 -2.36 20.83 -10.89
N ASN A 447 -2.66 21.85 -10.09
CA ASN A 447 -1.70 22.41 -9.15
C ASN A 447 -1.36 21.43 -8.02
N PHE A 448 -2.34 20.65 -7.55
CA PHE A 448 -2.11 19.58 -6.58
C PHE A 448 -1.13 18.56 -7.13
N MET A 449 -1.37 18.05 -8.34
CA MET A 449 -0.47 17.08 -8.97
C MET A 449 0.92 17.68 -9.16
N LYS A 450 1.03 18.92 -9.66
CA LYS A 450 2.32 19.60 -9.87
C LYS A 450 3.13 19.73 -8.57
N LEU A 451 2.50 20.20 -7.48
CA LEU A 451 3.18 20.40 -6.20
C LEU A 451 3.54 19.07 -5.50
N CYS A 452 2.66 18.06 -5.57
CA CYS A 452 2.97 16.73 -5.05
C CYS A 452 4.13 16.07 -5.80
N LYS A 453 4.15 16.15 -7.13
CA LYS A 453 5.27 15.68 -7.98
C LYS A 453 6.57 16.36 -7.58
N PHE A 454 6.56 17.69 -7.50
CA PHE A 454 7.73 18.48 -7.15
C PHE A 454 8.27 18.16 -5.75
N TYR A 455 7.38 17.99 -4.77
CA TYR A 455 7.81 17.68 -3.41
C TYR A 455 8.41 16.28 -3.27
N LEU A 456 7.77 15.27 -3.86
CA LEU A 456 8.30 13.90 -3.85
C LEU A 456 9.62 13.80 -4.64
N TRP A 457 9.77 14.58 -5.72
CA TRP A 457 11.04 14.72 -6.40
C TRP A 457 12.13 15.21 -5.44
N GLY A 458 11.88 16.29 -4.70
CA GLY A 458 12.83 16.82 -3.71
C GLY A 458 13.18 15.80 -2.61
N GLN A 459 12.19 15.04 -2.12
CA GLN A 459 12.45 13.94 -1.17
C GLN A 459 13.37 12.88 -1.77
N ASN A 460 13.14 12.47 -3.02
CA ASN A 460 14.00 11.51 -3.69
C ASN A 460 15.42 12.05 -3.88
N GLN A 461 15.59 13.35 -4.17
CA GLN A 461 16.91 13.98 -4.25
C GLN A 461 17.63 13.94 -2.89
N ASP A 462 16.95 14.26 -1.79
CA ASP A 462 17.53 14.18 -0.45
C ASP A 462 18.05 12.76 -0.15
N VAL A 463 17.24 11.74 -0.45
CA VAL A 463 17.61 10.33 -0.23
C VAL A 463 18.81 9.94 -1.08
N LYS A 464 18.83 10.31 -2.37
CA LYS A 464 19.95 10.04 -3.28
C LYS A 464 21.22 10.79 -2.87
N PHE A 465 21.10 12.00 -2.34
CA PHE A 465 22.23 12.76 -1.83
C PHE A 465 22.82 12.10 -0.58
N LEU A 466 21.96 11.69 0.36
CA LEU A 466 22.39 11.01 1.58
C LEU A 466 22.99 9.63 1.31
N SER A 467 22.55 8.92 0.25
CA SER A 467 23.11 7.62 -0.11
C SER A 467 24.47 7.69 -0.80
N LYS A 468 24.83 8.83 -1.42
CA LYS A 468 26.14 9.05 -2.04
C LYS A 468 27.24 9.41 -1.02
N ASN A 469 26.84 9.93 0.14
CA ASN A 469 27.73 10.41 1.20
C ASN A 469 27.86 9.41 2.37
N LYS A 470 27.37 8.18 2.19
CA LYS A 470 27.58 7.02 3.06
C LYS A 470 28.43 6.02 2.30
#